data_AF-A0A3D5Z4Q9-F1
#
_entry.id   AF-A0A3D5Z4Q9-F1
#
_cell.length_a   1.000
_cell.length_b   1.000
_cell.length_c   1.000
_cell.angle_alpha   90.00
_cell.angle_beta   90.00
_cell.angle_gamma   90.00
#
_symmetry.space_group_name_H-M   'P 1'
#
loop_
_entity.id
_entity.type
_entity.pdbx_description
1 polymer ?
#
loop_
_entity_poly.entity_id
_entity_poly.type
_entity_poly.pdbx_seq_one_letter_code
_entity_poly.pdbx_strand_id
1 'polypeptide(L)'
;MSQLKHIIILVITLFAFGQAAESQSTAVRPYEGAMHVYTCNGISAGADYNFYITANADGSGRFDDGLTGEFDIINEKGKVGEDGLASSPIQWNMGASMRIYYLWLEATAPGGCSNYISMQIAPQLNVFDILSENIPVDNTVSCPAIASTDGFNAIASTYDAGSTTLNFKIRRENGTTNNWSFEPVLTVDPAYNLGISIVSIVGVNSGNLTADTNKLYTVNGTDSEVIVTVAVKNLPGTIQEVSLMIKNQGENNTNLQDSNPANDTVRHRIEIMPVINGLQGV
;
A
#
# COMPACT_ATOMS: atom_id res chain seq x y z
N MET A 1 0.71 -46.79 12.90
CA MET A 1 1.52 -45.55 12.74
C MET A 1 1.30 -44.80 11.41
N SER A 2 0.63 -45.36 10.39
CA SER A 2 0.42 -44.64 9.10
C SER A 2 -0.77 -43.66 9.11
N GLN A 3 -1.82 -43.90 9.90
CA GLN A 3 -3.01 -43.02 9.90
C GLN A 3 -2.79 -41.67 10.59
N LEU A 4 -1.97 -41.59 11.63
CA LEU A 4 -1.66 -40.32 12.33
C LEU A 4 -0.87 -39.34 11.44
N LYS A 5 -0.05 -39.85 10.51
CA LYS A 5 0.72 -39.05 9.55
C LYS A 5 -0.16 -38.42 8.47
N HIS A 6 -1.27 -39.06 8.10
CA HIS A 6 -2.18 -38.52 7.08
C HIS A 6 -3.06 -37.39 7.63
N ILE A 7 -3.46 -37.47 8.91
CA ILE A 7 -4.27 -36.42 9.57
C ILE A 7 -3.47 -35.13 9.74
N ILE A 8 -2.18 -35.22 10.10
CA ILE A 8 -1.32 -34.03 10.29
C ILE A 8 -1.03 -33.33 8.95
N ILE A 9 -0.85 -34.08 7.85
CA ILE A 9 -0.60 -33.50 6.52
C ILE A 9 -1.86 -32.78 6.00
N LEU A 10 -3.06 -33.32 6.25
CA LEU A 10 -4.33 -32.70 5.82
C LEU A 10 -4.67 -31.41 6.58
N VAL A 11 -4.31 -31.31 7.86
CA VAL A 11 -4.56 -30.11 8.68
C VAL A 11 -3.57 -28.99 8.33
N ILE A 12 -2.32 -29.32 7.95
CA ILE A 12 -1.32 -28.33 7.52
C ILE A 12 -1.66 -27.75 6.15
N THR A 13 -2.19 -28.56 5.21
CA THR A 13 -2.68 -28.02 3.93
C THR A 13 -3.92 -27.15 4.11
N LEU A 14 -4.87 -27.51 4.97
CA LEU A 14 -6.04 -26.64 5.22
C LEU A 14 -5.68 -25.28 5.84
N PHE A 15 -4.64 -25.21 6.70
CA PHE A 15 -4.15 -23.93 7.24
C PHE A 15 -3.29 -23.14 6.25
N ALA A 16 -2.54 -23.81 5.36
CA ALA A 16 -1.73 -23.14 4.34
C ALA A 16 -2.58 -22.54 3.19
N PHE A 17 -3.75 -23.11 2.89
CA PHE A 17 -4.67 -22.57 1.89
C PHE A 17 -5.73 -21.61 2.45
N GLY A 18 -5.90 -21.56 3.78
CA GLY A 18 -6.87 -20.66 4.43
C GLY A 18 -6.42 -19.20 4.59
N GLN A 19 -5.18 -18.86 4.21
CA GLN A 19 -4.58 -17.53 4.42
C GLN A 19 -4.25 -16.78 3.11
N ALA A 20 -4.64 -17.30 1.94
CA ALA A 20 -4.35 -16.70 0.63
C ALA A 20 -5.57 -16.03 -0.04
N ALA A 21 -6.69 -15.89 0.65
CA ALA A 21 -7.97 -15.49 0.05
C ALA A 21 -8.28 -13.98 0.09
N GLU A 22 -7.46 -13.14 0.73
CA GLU A 22 -7.78 -11.70 0.91
C GLU A 22 -6.91 -10.76 0.07
N SER A 23 -6.76 -11.04 -1.23
CA SER A 23 -5.90 -10.20 -2.09
C SER A 23 -6.28 -10.12 -3.57
N GLN A 24 -7.25 -10.91 -4.01
CA GLN A 24 -7.72 -10.84 -5.40
C GLN A 24 -8.79 -9.76 -5.51
N SER A 25 -8.88 -9.09 -6.67
CA SER A 25 -10.05 -8.29 -7.04
C SER A 25 -11.30 -9.12 -6.71
N THR A 26 -12.15 -8.64 -5.80
CA THR A 26 -13.35 -9.39 -5.38
C THR A 26 -14.59 -8.74 -5.95
N ALA A 27 -15.69 -9.49 -6.07
CA ALA A 27 -16.95 -8.93 -6.52
C ALA A 27 -17.41 -7.73 -5.66
N VAL A 28 -17.15 -7.73 -4.34
CA VAL A 28 -17.54 -6.64 -3.42
C VAL A 28 -16.51 -5.50 -3.34
N ARG A 29 -15.25 -5.75 -3.69
CA ARG A 29 -14.18 -4.77 -3.75
C ARG A 29 -13.39 -4.95 -5.05
N PRO A 30 -14.00 -4.62 -6.20
CA PRO A 30 -13.39 -4.85 -7.50
C PRO A 30 -12.35 -3.77 -7.79
N TYR A 31 -11.26 -4.12 -8.45
CA TYR A 31 -10.34 -3.11 -9.00
C TYR A 31 -10.97 -2.40 -10.20
N GLU A 32 -10.64 -1.12 -10.37
CA GLU A 32 -10.84 -0.45 -11.65
C GLU A 32 -10.11 -1.22 -12.76
N GLY A 33 -10.81 -1.46 -13.87
CA GLY A 33 -10.38 -2.33 -14.96
C GLY A 33 -10.73 -3.81 -14.76
N ALA A 34 -11.25 -4.24 -13.61
CA ALA A 34 -11.65 -5.63 -13.40
C ALA A 34 -13.12 -5.90 -13.79
N MET A 35 -13.37 -7.11 -14.30
CA MET A 35 -14.71 -7.64 -14.56
C MET A 35 -15.07 -8.72 -13.54
N HIS A 36 -16.28 -8.65 -12.99
CA HIS A 36 -16.82 -9.66 -12.08
C HIS A 36 -18.21 -10.12 -12.52
N VAL A 37 -18.53 -11.40 -12.32
CA VAL A 37 -19.87 -11.93 -12.56
C VAL A 37 -20.64 -11.96 -11.25
N TYR A 38 -21.73 -11.19 -11.21
CA TYR A 38 -22.63 -11.12 -10.07
C TYR A 38 -23.79 -12.08 -10.31
N THR A 39 -24.06 -12.96 -9.35
CA THR A 39 -25.08 -14.01 -9.48
C THR A 39 -25.98 -14.01 -8.26
N CYS A 40 -27.29 -13.97 -8.49
CA CYS A 40 -28.31 -14.22 -7.48
C CYS A 40 -28.98 -15.57 -7.76
N ASN A 41 -29.28 -16.30 -6.69
CA ASN A 41 -29.92 -17.62 -6.75
C ASN A 41 -31.28 -17.61 -6.06
N GLY A 42 -32.02 -18.71 -6.20
CA GLY A 42 -33.31 -18.90 -5.54
C GLY A 42 -34.46 -18.09 -6.15
N ILE A 43 -34.30 -17.65 -7.40
CA ILE A 43 -35.33 -16.91 -8.13
C ILE A 43 -36.19 -17.92 -8.90
N SER A 44 -37.51 -17.73 -8.93
CA SER A 44 -38.41 -18.62 -9.67
C SER A 44 -38.15 -18.59 -11.18
N ALA A 45 -38.12 -19.77 -11.81
CA ALA A 45 -37.97 -19.91 -13.25
C ALA A 45 -39.04 -19.10 -14.00
N GLY A 46 -38.64 -18.47 -15.10
CA GLY A 46 -39.50 -17.63 -15.94
C GLY A 46 -39.72 -16.19 -15.43
N ALA A 47 -39.22 -15.84 -14.24
CA ALA A 47 -39.22 -14.46 -13.77
C ALA A 47 -38.32 -13.58 -14.65
N ASP A 48 -38.75 -12.35 -14.91
CA ASP A 48 -37.92 -11.32 -15.55
C ASP A 48 -37.00 -10.70 -14.50
N TYR A 49 -35.72 -10.50 -14.83
CA TYR A 49 -34.77 -9.86 -13.92
C TYR A 49 -34.11 -8.64 -14.55
N ASN A 50 -33.69 -7.70 -13.70
CA ASN A 50 -32.97 -6.49 -14.08
C ASN A 50 -31.92 -6.11 -13.02
N PHE A 51 -30.66 -6.11 -13.42
CA PHE A 51 -29.55 -5.56 -12.64
C PHE A 51 -29.44 -4.06 -12.87
N TYR A 52 -29.20 -3.30 -11.80
CA TYR A 52 -28.89 -1.88 -11.89
C TYR A 52 -28.03 -1.43 -10.72
N ILE A 53 -27.27 -0.35 -10.90
CA ILE A 53 -26.38 0.20 -9.87
C ILE A 53 -26.93 1.55 -9.40
N THR A 54 -26.81 1.83 -8.10
CA THR A 54 -27.03 3.16 -7.52
C THR A 54 -25.89 3.52 -6.55
N ALA A 55 -25.65 4.79 -6.29
CA ALA A 55 -24.80 5.25 -5.18
C ALA A 55 -25.59 5.42 -3.86
N ASN A 56 -26.92 5.33 -3.90
CA ASN A 56 -27.79 5.48 -2.73
C ASN A 56 -28.15 4.12 -2.14
N ALA A 57 -28.03 3.99 -0.82
CA ALA A 57 -28.30 2.74 -0.10
C ALA A 57 -29.78 2.30 -0.18
N ASP A 58 -30.70 3.22 -0.45
CA ASP A 58 -32.14 2.97 -0.52
C ASP A 58 -32.63 2.51 -1.90
N GLY A 59 -31.72 2.37 -2.88
CA GLY A 59 -32.08 1.97 -4.24
C GLY A 59 -32.54 3.13 -5.15
N SER A 60 -32.63 4.35 -4.62
CA SER A 60 -33.03 5.54 -5.39
C SER A 60 -31.91 6.01 -6.33
N GLY A 61 -32.25 6.67 -7.44
CA GLY A 61 -31.26 7.26 -8.34
C GLY A 61 -30.44 6.21 -9.11
N ARG A 62 -31.11 5.42 -9.95
CA ARG A 62 -30.46 4.46 -10.86
C ARG A 62 -29.39 5.17 -11.69
N PHE A 63 -28.17 4.66 -11.65
CA PHE A 63 -27.11 5.04 -12.57
C PHE A 63 -27.15 4.12 -13.78
N ASP A 64 -27.10 4.75 -14.95
CA ASP A 64 -26.88 4.11 -16.23
C ASP A 64 -25.42 4.38 -16.60
N ASP A 65 -24.72 3.35 -17.06
CA ASP A 65 -23.33 3.45 -17.50
C ASP A 65 -23.15 4.51 -18.59
N GLY A 66 -24.16 4.68 -19.47
CA GLY A 66 -24.14 5.73 -20.49
C GLY A 66 -24.03 7.16 -19.95
N LEU A 67 -24.27 7.37 -18.64
CA LEU A 67 -24.18 8.67 -17.99
C LEU A 67 -22.87 8.90 -17.24
N THR A 68 -22.26 7.86 -16.66
CA THR A 68 -21.06 8.02 -15.83
C THR A 68 -19.80 7.40 -16.42
N GLY A 69 -19.92 6.35 -17.24
CA GLY A 69 -18.80 5.59 -17.77
C GLY A 69 -17.99 4.84 -16.71
N GLU A 70 -18.49 4.77 -15.47
CA GLU A 70 -17.78 4.20 -14.32
C GLU A 70 -17.91 2.67 -14.26
N PHE A 71 -18.85 2.05 -14.98
CA PHE A 71 -19.04 0.59 -14.98
C PHE A 71 -19.92 0.10 -16.14
N ASP A 72 -19.57 -0.97 -16.85
CA ASP A 72 -20.47 -1.57 -17.85
C ASP A 72 -21.24 -2.76 -17.26
N ILE A 73 -22.58 -2.70 -17.24
CA ILE A 73 -23.42 -3.87 -16.90
C ILE A 73 -23.70 -4.68 -18.17
N ILE A 74 -23.05 -5.83 -18.31
CA ILE A 74 -23.22 -6.71 -19.47
C ILE A 74 -24.43 -7.60 -19.23
N ASN A 75 -25.42 -7.52 -20.12
CA ASN A 75 -26.71 -8.21 -19.98
C ASN A 75 -27.47 -7.82 -18.70
N GLU A 76 -27.76 -6.53 -18.53
CA GLU A 76 -28.52 -6.00 -17.39
C GLU A 76 -29.86 -6.74 -17.16
N LYS A 77 -30.53 -7.17 -18.22
CA LYS A 77 -31.88 -7.75 -18.18
C LYS A 77 -31.91 -9.14 -18.77
N GLY A 78 -32.80 -9.99 -18.25
CA GLY A 78 -33.03 -11.32 -18.79
C GLY A 78 -34.23 -12.02 -18.18
N LYS A 79 -34.36 -13.31 -18.51
CA LYS A 79 -35.31 -14.23 -17.88
C LYS A 79 -34.56 -15.32 -17.12
N VAL A 80 -35.05 -15.64 -15.93
CA VAL A 80 -34.49 -16.70 -15.09
C VAL A 80 -34.79 -18.07 -15.70
N GLY A 81 -33.76 -18.90 -15.83
CA GLY A 81 -33.86 -20.26 -16.33
C GLY A 81 -34.36 -21.26 -15.26
N GLU A 82 -34.38 -22.54 -15.61
CA GLU A 82 -34.75 -23.63 -14.69
C GLU A 82 -33.73 -23.82 -13.54
N ASP A 83 -32.53 -23.25 -13.65
CA ASP A 83 -31.50 -23.23 -12.61
C ASP A 83 -31.79 -22.24 -11.48
N GLY A 84 -32.76 -21.34 -11.67
CA GLY A 84 -33.15 -20.32 -10.70
C GLY A 84 -32.08 -19.25 -10.48
N LEU A 85 -31.21 -19.03 -11.48
CA LEU A 85 -30.11 -18.06 -11.43
C LEU A 85 -30.38 -16.83 -12.30
N ALA A 86 -29.97 -15.67 -11.79
CA ALA A 86 -29.79 -14.46 -12.57
C ALA A 86 -28.33 -14.01 -12.43
N SER A 87 -27.65 -13.82 -13.56
CA SER A 87 -26.25 -13.45 -13.58
C SER A 87 -25.97 -12.33 -14.58
N SER A 88 -25.10 -11.40 -14.18
CA SER A 88 -24.62 -10.33 -15.06
C SER A 88 -23.14 -10.06 -14.79
N PRO A 89 -22.28 -10.12 -15.82
CA PRO A 89 -20.92 -9.57 -15.74
C PRO A 89 -20.98 -8.05 -15.65
N ILE A 90 -20.18 -7.46 -14.75
CA ILE A 90 -20.01 -6.02 -14.64
C ILE A 90 -18.53 -5.71 -14.74
N GLN A 91 -18.18 -4.84 -15.68
CA GLN A 91 -16.86 -4.25 -15.82
C GLN A 91 -16.80 -2.99 -14.97
N TRP A 92 -15.78 -2.84 -14.13
CA TRP A 92 -15.56 -1.61 -13.38
C TRP A 92 -14.53 -0.77 -14.12
N ASN A 93 -14.85 0.48 -14.42
CA ASN A 93 -14.01 1.36 -15.22
C ASN A 93 -13.25 2.36 -14.35
N MET A 94 -12.35 3.11 -14.98
CA MET A 94 -11.59 4.16 -14.31
C MET A 94 -12.54 5.22 -13.72
N GLY A 95 -12.34 5.58 -12.46
CA GLY A 95 -13.22 6.49 -11.72
C GLY A 95 -14.26 5.81 -10.84
N ALA A 96 -14.50 4.50 -11.01
CA ALA A 96 -15.42 3.76 -10.16
C ALA A 96 -15.06 3.83 -8.66
N SER A 97 -13.77 3.87 -8.34
CA SER A 97 -13.28 3.93 -6.96
C SER A 97 -13.67 5.21 -6.20
N MET A 98 -14.15 6.24 -6.89
CA MET A 98 -14.55 7.51 -6.27
C MET A 98 -15.85 7.41 -5.43
N ARG A 99 -16.58 6.29 -5.52
CA ARG A 99 -17.88 6.12 -4.87
C ARG A 99 -18.05 4.71 -4.31
N ILE A 100 -18.99 4.59 -3.38
CA ILE A 100 -19.56 3.32 -2.97
C ILE A 100 -20.86 3.12 -3.76
N TYR A 101 -21.02 1.94 -4.33
CA TYR A 101 -22.19 1.56 -5.10
C TYR A 101 -23.01 0.49 -4.37
N TYR A 102 -24.26 0.38 -4.77
CA TYR A 102 -25.15 -0.71 -4.42
C TYR A 102 -25.60 -1.34 -5.74
N LEU A 103 -25.19 -2.58 -5.98
CA LEU A 103 -25.69 -3.38 -7.07
C LEU A 103 -27.02 -3.99 -6.62
N TRP A 104 -28.08 -3.67 -7.35
CA TRP A 104 -29.42 -4.19 -7.12
C TRP A 104 -29.79 -5.20 -8.18
N LEU A 105 -30.56 -6.20 -7.76
CA LEU A 105 -31.32 -7.07 -8.63
C LEU A 105 -32.81 -6.89 -8.33
N GLU A 106 -33.57 -6.53 -9.34
CA GLU A 106 -35.03 -6.59 -9.36
C GLU A 106 -35.47 -7.85 -10.10
N ALA A 107 -36.31 -8.68 -9.49
CA ALA A 107 -36.90 -9.85 -10.12
C ALA A 107 -38.43 -9.74 -10.08
N THR A 108 -39.09 -9.96 -11.22
CA THR A 108 -40.54 -9.83 -11.40
C THR A 108 -41.13 -11.16 -11.85
N ALA A 109 -42.04 -11.69 -11.05
CA ALA A 109 -42.71 -12.96 -11.35
C ALA A 109 -43.71 -12.81 -12.51
N PRO A 110 -44.02 -13.89 -13.24
CA PRO A 110 -45.14 -13.93 -14.19
C PRO A 110 -46.46 -13.61 -13.47
N GLY A 111 -46.94 -12.38 -13.59
CA GLY A 111 -48.03 -11.84 -12.77
C GLY A 111 -47.77 -10.43 -12.23
N GLY A 112 -46.54 -9.93 -12.34
CA GLY A 112 -46.19 -8.52 -12.11
C GLY A 112 -45.77 -8.16 -10.69
N CYS A 113 -45.66 -9.13 -9.77
CA CYS A 113 -45.09 -8.88 -8.45
C CYS A 113 -43.56 -8.89 -8.50
N SER A 114 -42.93 -7.85 -7.97
CA SER A 114 -41.47 -7.69 -7.97
C SER A 114 -40.88 -7.77 -6.56
N ASN A 115 -39.65 -8.26 -6.47
CA ASN A 115 -38.83 -8.24 -5.28
C ASN A 115 -37.41 -7.76 -5.61
N TYR A 116 -36.69 -7.26 -4.60
CA TYR A 116 -35.40 -6.61 -4.76
C TYR A 116 -34.39 -7.13 -3.73
N ILE A 117 -33.14 -7.25 -4.15
CA ILE A 117 -32.01 -7.48 -3.25
C ILE A 117 -30.84 -6.59 -3.70
N SER A 118 -29.97 -6.23 -2.77
CA SER A 118 -28.77 -5.47 -3.08
C SER A 118 -27.54 -5.96 -2.34
N MET A 119 -26.40 -5.58 -2.89
CA MET A 119 -25.10 -5.72 -2.25
C MET A 119 -24.30 -4.43 -2.42
N GLN A 120 -23.59 -4.05 -1.36
CA GLN A 120 -22.69 -2.91 -1.38
C GLN A 120 -21.39 -3.30 -2.08
N ILE A 121 -20.94 -2.46 -3.02
CA ILE A 121 -19.71 -2.62 -3.78
C ILE A 121 -18.85 -1.38 -3.57
N ALA A 122 -17.59 -1.57 -3.20
CA ALA A 122 -16.62 -0.49 -3.03
C ALA A 122 -15.43 -0.72 -3.97
N PRO A 123 -15.50 -0.27 -5.24
CA PRO A 123 -14.40 -0.39 -6.17
C PRO A 123 -13.12 0.26 -5.62
N GLN A 124 -11.97 -0.25 -6.02
CA GLN A 124 -10.66 0.20 -5.55
C GLN A 124 -9.82 0.66 -6.75
N LEU A 125 -9.04 1.73 -6.57
CA LEU A 125 -8.01 2.11 -7.53
C LEU A 125 -7.07 0.91 -7.75
N ASN A 126 -6.80 0.60 -9.02
CA ASN A 126 -5.87 -0.47 -9.38
C ASN A 126 -4.44 0.06 -9.42
N VAL A 127 -4.03 0.73 -8.35
CA VAL A 127 -2.82 1.55 -8.30
C VAL A 127 -2.13 1.37 -6.95
N PHE A 128 -0.83 1.08 -6.98
CA PHE A 128 0.03 1.01 -5.81
C PHE A 128 1.04 2.16 -5.88
N ASP A 129 1.26 2.84 -4.76
CA ASP A 129 2.22 3.94 -4.66
C ASP A 129 2.88 3.94 -3.28
N ILE A 130 4.15 4.35 -3.21
CA ILE A 130 4.89 4.53 -1.97
C ILE A 130 5.45 5.94 -1.90
N LEU A 131 5.04 6.69 -0.89
CA LEU A 131 5.64 7.96 -0.54
C LEU A 131 6.75 7.79 0.51
N SER A 132 7.90 8.40 0.27
CA SER A 132 8.99 8.52 1.25
C SER A 132 9.14 9.97 1.76
N GLU A 133 9.27 10.16 3.09
CA GLU A 133 9.30 11.48 3.73
C GLU A 133 10.26 11.53 4.93
N ASN A 134 10.71 12.73 5.33
CA ASN A 134 11.52 12.94 6.53
C ASN A 134 10.65 12.89 7.80
N ILE A 135 11.25 12.55 8.93
CA ILE A 135 10.62 12.72 10.25
C ILE A 135 11.47 13.66 11.13
N PRO A 136 10.92 14.81 11.55
CA PRO A 136 9.66 15.40 11.08
C PRO A 136 9.76 15.90 9.62
N VAL A 137 8.62 16.02 8.93
CA VAL A 137 8.53 16.25 7.47
C VAL A 137 9.19 17.57 7.03
N ASP A 138 9.21 18.57 7.91
CA ASP A 138 9.80 19.89 7.70
C ASP A 138 11.30 19.95 8.00
N ASN A 139 11.85 19.00 8.75
CA ASN A 139 13.28 18.94 9.02
C ASN A 139 14.00 18.27 7.88
N THR A 140 14.38 19.05 6.88
CA THR A 140 15.30 18.62 5.80
C THR A 140 16.76 18.89 6.15
N VAL A 141 17.04 19.56 7.27
CA VAL A 141 18.40 19.90 7.71
C VAL A 141 18.62 19.50 9.17
N SER A 142 19.71 18.79 9.43
CA SER A 142 20.20 18.49 10.79
C SER A 142 21.57 19.14 11.02
N CYS A 143 21.71 19.83 12.16
CA CYS A 143 22.98 20.41 12.59
C CYS A 143 23.43 19.75 13.91
N PRO A 144 24.03 18.55 13.88
CA PRO A 144 24.47 17.87 15.10
C PRO A 144 25.46 18.75 15.87
N ALA A 145 25.10 19.13 17.09
CA ALA A 145 25.98 19.87 18.00
C ALA A 145 27.05 18.93 18.58
N ILE A 146 28.28 19.43 18.71
CA ILE A 146 29.29 18.81 19.55
C ILE A 146 28.84 18.85 21.02
N ALA A 147 29.16 17.82 21.79
CA ALA A 147 28.83 17.79 23.21
C ALA A 147 29.46 19.00 23.91
N SER A 148 28.67 19.72 24.72
CA SER A 148 29.14 20.94 25.41
C SER A 148 30.35 20.71 26.33
N THR A 149 30.60 19.46 26.74
CA THR A 149 31.78 19.03 27.51
C THR A 149 33.07 18.99 26.69
N ASP A 150 32.99 18.92 25.36
CA ASP A 150 34.17 18.94 24.49
C ASP A 150 34.74 20.35 24.32
N GLY A 151 33.97 21.38 24.74
CA GLY A 151 34.40 22.78 24.72
C GLY A 151 34.91 23.24 23.36
N PHE A 152 35.45 24.45 23.31
CA PHE A 152 36.28 24.86 22.18
C PHE A 152 37.57 24.02 22.21
N ASN A 153 37.63 22.93 21.43
CA ASN A 153 38.84 22.11 21.35
C ASN A 153 39.76 22.65 20.24
N ALA A 154 40.50 23.71 20.57
CA ALA A 154 41.39 24.46 19.66
C ALA A 154 42.54 23.63 19.06
N ILE A 155 42.70 22.36 19.44
CA ILE A 155 43.93 21.57 19.19
C ILE A 155 43.64 20.28 18.41
N ALA A 156 42.39 19.89 18.21
CA ALA A 156 42.08 18.69 17.43
C ALA A 156 42.00 19.06 15.94
N SER A 157 43.07 18.82 15.19
CA SER A 157 43.06 18.84 13.71
C SER A 157 42.02 17.89 13.10
N THR A 158 41.42 17.01 13.92
CA THR A 158 40.27 16.15 13.61
C THR A 158 39.47 15.93 14.89
N TYR A 159 38.23 16.41 14.98
CA TYR A 159 37.30 16.00 16.04
C TYR A 159 36.37 14.89 15.52
N ASP A 160 35.84 14.04 16.40
CA ASP A 160 34.82 13.06 16.01
C ASP A 160 33.45 13.71 16.12
N ALA A 161 32.77 13.91 14.98
CA ALA A 161 31.43 14.48 14.94
C ALA A 161 30.33 13.44 15.27
N GLY A 162 30.72 12.21 15.60
CA GLY A 162 29.82 11.13 15.97
C GLY A 162 28.98 10.63 14.80
N SER A 163 27.76 10.20 15.10
CA SER A 163 26.78 9.76 14.10
C SER A 163 25.46 10.51 14.27
N THR A 164 24.85 10.87 13.15
CA THR A 164 23.48 11.37 13.12
C THR A 164 22.53 10.21 12.86
N THR A 165 21.48 10.10 13.68
CA THR A 165 20.35 9.21 13.42
C THR A 165 19.26 10.00 12.73
N LEU A 166 18.79 9.51 11.58
CA LEU A 166 17.67 10.08 10.85
C LEU A 166 16.54 9.06 10.80
N ASN A 167 15.31 9.56 10.82
CA ASN A 167 14.12 8.74 10.63
C ASN A 167 13.41 9.21 9.36
N PHE A 168 13.05 8.25 8.52
CA PHE A 168 12.22 8.47 7.35
C PHE A 168 10.91 7.70 7.51
N LYS A 169 9.81 8.31 7.05
CA LYS A 169 8.53 7.65 6.92
C LYS A 169 8.43 7.07 5.51
N ILE A 170 8.03 5.81 5.41
CA ILE A 170 7.61 5.21 4.14
C ILE A 170 6.14 4.89 4.28
N ARG A 171 5.30 5.47 3.42
CA ARG A 171 3.84 5.36 3.47
C ARG A 171 3.34 4.80 2.16
N ARG A 172 2.47 3.80 2.24
CA ARG A 172 1.72 3.33 1.08
C ARG A 172 0.61 4.33 0.76
N GLU A 173 0.63 4.89 -0.44
CA GLU A 173 -0.44 5.73 -0.97
C GLU A 173 -1.30 4.86 -1.91
N ASN A 174 -2.56 4.65 -1.55
CA ASN A 174 -3.46 3.75 -2.29
C ASN A 174 -2.99 2.27 -2.27
N GLY A 175 -3.91 1.36 -2.57
CA GLY A 175 -3.69 -0.07 -2.43
C GLY A 175 -4.64 -0.71 -1.42
N THR A 176 -4.45 -2.00 -1.17
CA THR A 176 -5.41 -2.84 -0.47
C THR A 176 -4.94 -3.24 0.92
N THR A 177 -5.61 -4.19 1.58
CA THR A 177 -5.12 -4.83 2.81
C THR A 177 -4.03 -5.86 2.54
N ASN A 178 -3.50 -5.93 1.32
CA ASN A 178 -2.43 -6.83 0.95
C ASN A 178 -1.11 -6.39 1.58
N ASN A 179 -0.30 -7.38 1.92
CA ASN A 179 1.10 -7.12 2.25
C ASN A 179 1.77 -6.43 1.07
N TRP A 180 2.69 -5.54 1.37
CA TRP A 180 3.45 -4.81 0.36
C TRP A 180 4.93 -4.91 0.69
N SER A 181 5.77 -4.71 -0.31
CA SER A 181 7.21 -4.87 -0.15
C SER A 181 7.96 -3.75 -0.85
N PHE A 182 9.18 -3.51 -0.37
CA PHE A 182 10.07 -2.53 -0.94
C PHE A 182 11.53 -2.81 -0.58
N GLU A 183 12.46 -2.29 -1.38
CA GLU A 183 13.90 -2.27 -1.13
C GLU A 183 14.36 -0.83 -0.85
N PRO A 184 14.78 -0.50 0.37
CA PRO A 184 15.36 0.79 0.69
C PRO A 184 16.85 0.84 0.29
N VAL A 185 17.20 1.86 -0.48
CA VAL A 185 18.57 2.16 -0.91
C VAL A 185 19.01 3.48 -0.30
N LEU A 186 20.00 3.42 0.59
CA LEU A 186 20.57 4.57 1.26
C LEU A 186 21.86 5.03 0.57
N THR A 187 21.97 6.32 0.26
CA THR A 187 23.18 6.95 -0.27
C THR A 187 23.52 8.23 0.48
N VAL A 188 24.79 8.64 0.42
CA VAL A 188 25.28 9.90 0.98
C VAL A 188 26.22 10.57 -0.03
N ASP A 189 26.03 11.87 -0.25
CA ASP A 189 26.89 12.72 -1.07
C ASP A 189 27.49 13.85 -0.21
N PRO A 190 28.83 14.03 -0.17
CA PRO A 190 29.86 13.23 -0.84
C PRO A 190 29.95 11.80 -0.28
N ALA A 191 30.18 10.85 -1.17
CA ALA A 191 30.35 9.43 -0.84
C ALA A 191 31.70 9.19 -0.15
N TYR A 192 31.76 9.47 1.16
CA TYR A 192 33.00 9.37 1.92
C TYR A 192 33.34 7.93 2.41
N ASN A 193 32.61 6.89 1.98
CA ASN A 193 32.71 5.52 2.54
C ASN A 193 32.60 5.46 4.08
N LEU A 194 32.04 6.51 4.69
CA LEU A 194 31.82 6.59 6.12
C LEU A 194 30.61 5.72 6.43
N GLY A 195 30.67 4.95 7.52
CA GLY A 195 29.63 4.00 7.89
C GLY A 195 28.23 4.60 7.78
N ILE A 196 27.47 4.10 6.81
CA ILE A 196 26.04 4.35 6.64
C ILE A 196 25.34 3.01 6.83
N SER A 197 24.23 3.03 7.56
CA SER A 197 23.42 1.83 7.72
C SER A 197 21.96 2.17 7.94
N ILE A 198 21.10 1.29 7.43
CA ILE A 198 19.73 1.17 7.90
C ILE A 198 19.80 0.41 9.22
N VAL A 199 19.39 1.06 10.30
CA VAL A 199 19.43 0.53 11.66
C VAL A 199 18.21 -0.34 11.93
N SER A 200 17.03 0.13 11.54
CA SER A 200 15.78 -0.59 11.72
C SER A 200 14.71 -0.10 10.75
N ILE A 201 13.78 -0.99 10.44
CA ILE A 201 12.53 -0.67 9.76
C ILE A 201 11.40 -1.22 10.61
N VAL A 202 10.48 -0.36 11.03
CA VAL A 202 9.46 -0.72 12.02
C VAL A 202 8.07 -0.34 11.53
N GLY A 203 7.16 -1.32 11.46
CA GLY A 203 5.73 -1.11 11.27
C GLY A 203 4.96 -1.28 12.59
N VAL A 204 3.80 -0.64 12.73
CA VAL A 204 2.98 -0.72 13.95
C VAL A 204 2.53 -2.15 14.22
N ASN A 205 2.02 -2.83 13.20
CA ASN A 205 1.57 -4.23 13.28
C ASN A 205 2.64 -5.21 12.80
N SER A 206 3.54 -4.77 11.92
CA SER A 206 4.63 -5.59 11.38
C SER A 206 5.80 -5.77 12.36
N GLY A 207 5.94 -4.86 13.33
CA GLY A 207 7.09 -4.82 14.22
C GLY A 207 8.40 -4.51 13.47
N ASN A 208 9.52 -5.03 14.00
CA ASN A 208 10.83 -4.90 13.35
C ASN A 208 10.92 -5.83 12.13
N LEU A 209 11.06 -5.24 10.95
CA LEU A 209 11.18 -5.96 9.69
C LEU A 209 12.61 -6.44 9.44
N THR A 210 12.73 -7.60 8.82
CA THR A 210 14.00 -8.15 8.33
C THR A 210 13.95 -8.34 6.82
N ALA A 211 15.04 -7.98 6.15
CA ALA A 211 15.14 -8.15 4.71
C ALA A 211 15.17 -9.64 4.33
N ASP A 212 14.57 -9.96 3.18
CA ASP A 212 14.71 -11.27 2.56
C ASP A 212 16.06 -11.41 1.81
N THR A 213 16.24 -12.52 1.09
CA THR A 213 17.46 -12.77 0.30
C THR A 213 17.68 -11.78 -0.86
N ASN A 214 16.63 -11.09 -1.29
CA ASN A 214 16.65 -10.08 -2.35
C ASN A 214 16.70 -8.65 -1.78
N LYS A 215 16.88 -8.49 -0.47
CA LYS A 215 16.87 -7.21 0.25
C LYS A 215 15.50 -6.53 0.32
N LEU A 216 14.42 -7.25 0.05
CA LEU A 216 13.05 -6.75 0.18
C LEU A 216 12.58 -6.87 1.62
N TYR A 217 11.88 -5.84 2.08
CA TYR A 217 11.18 -5.83 3.35
C TYR A 217 9.69 -5.97 3.09
N THR A 218 9.07 -7.03 3.62
CA THR A 218 7.62 -7.23 3.52
C THR A 218 6.92 -6.60 4.71
N VAL A 219 5.98 -5.70 4.43
CA VAL A 219 5.13 -5.01 5.39
C VAL A 219 3.78 -5.69 5.44
N ASN A 220 3.21 -5.83 6.64
CA ASN A 220 1.84 -6.29 6.81
C ASN A 220 0.88 -5.31 6.14
N GLY A 221 -0.09 -5.81 5.37
CA GLY A 221 -1.02 -4.95 4.65
C GLY A 221 -1.96 -4.11 5.50
N THR A 222 -2.04 -4.38 6.81
CA THR A 222 -2.72 -3.51 7.79
C THR A 222 -1.89 -2.30 8.21
N ASP A 223 -0.57 -2.31 7.99
CA ASP A 223 0.28 -1.15 8.16
C ASP A 223 0.27 -0.31 6.87
N SER A 224 -0.24 0.91 6.97
CA SER A 224 -0.15 1.92 5.91
C SER A 224 1.20 2.63 5.88
N GLU A 225 2.00 2.53 6.94
CA GLU A 225 3.28 3.21 7.06
C GLU A 225 4.29 2.40 7.89
N VAL A 226 5.58 2.62 7.60
CA VAL A 226 6.71 2.13 8.39
C VAL A 226 7.73 3.25 8.61
N ILE A 227 8.49 3.14 9.69
CA ILE A 227 9.59 4.07 10.01
C ILE A 227 10.92 3.39 9.71
N VAL A 228 11.72 4.01 8.84
CA VAL A 228 13.10 3.62 8.53
C VAL A 228 14.05 4.51 9.33
N THR A 229 14.77 3.91 10.26
CA THR A 229 15.83 4.58 11.02
C THR A 229 17.17 4.30 10.36
N VAL A 230 17.92 5.35 10.04
CA VAL A 230 19.27 5.25 9.49
C VAL A 230 20.28 5.91 10.41
N ALA A 231 21.52 5.42 10.37
CA ALA A 231 22.65 6.05 11.02
C ALA A 231 23.68 6.46 9.96
N VAL A 232 24.13 7.71 10.05
CA VAL A 232 25.16 8.28 9.17
C VAL A 232 26.31 8.79 10.02
N LYS A 233 27.52 8.29 9.76
CA LYS A 233 28.71 8.83 10.41
C LYS A 233 29.02 10.23 9.88
N ASN A 234 29.15 11.16 10.81
CA ASN A 234 29.36 12.57 10.52
C ASN A 234 30.85 12.83 10.19
N LEU A 235 31.10 13.61 9.13
CA LEU A 235 32.43 14.13 8.81
C LEU A 235 32.56 15.63 9.15
N PRO A 236 33.49 16.00 10.05
CA PRO A 236 33.73 17.40 10.43
C PRO A 236 33.88 18.36 9.24
N GLY A 237 33.21 19.51 9.34
CA GLY A 237 33.31 20.59 8.36
C GLY A 237 32.82 20.25 6.95
N THR A 238 31.94 19.27 6.83
CA THR A 238 31.30 18.92 5.56
C THR A 238 29.79 19.05 5.64
N ILE A 239 29.20 19.23 4.45
CA ILE A 239 27.78 19.08 4.22
C ILE A 239 27.60 17.69 3.61
N GLN A 240 26.69 16.91 4.18
CA GLN A 240 26.37 15.57 3.69
C GLN A 240 24.88 15.54 3.31
N GLU A 241 24.57 15.25 2.05
CA GLU A 241 23.22 14.97 1.59
C GLU A 241 22.95 13.47 1.69
N VAL A 242 22.07 13.08 2.58
CA VAL A 242 21.59 11.70 2.76
C VAL A 242 20.35 11.53 1.90
N SER A 243 20.33 10.49 1.07
CA SER A 243 19.15 10.13 0.26
C SER A 243 18.69 8.72 0.61
N LEU A 244 17.41 8.56 0.91
CA LEU A 244 16.74 7.27 0.97
C LEU A 244 15.87 7.15 -0.29
N MET A 245 16.15 6.13 -1.11
CA MET A 245 15.41 5.81 -2.32
C MET A 245 14.74 4.45 -2.16
N ILE A 246 13.48 4.34 -2.54
CA ILE A 246 12.75 3.09 -2.55
C ILE A 246 12.82 2.46 -3.94
N LYS A 247 13.03 1.14 -3.99
CA LYS A 247 13.11 0.34 -5.22
C LYS A 247 12.34 -0.96 -5.08
N ASN A 248 12.13 -1.62 -6.23
CA ASN A 248 11.55 -2.96 -6.30
C ASN A 248 10.26 -3.09 -5.47
N GLN A 249 9.50 -2.01 -5.42
CA GLN A 249 8.29 -1.96 -4.64
C GLN A 249 7.14 -2.63 -5.36
N GLY A 250 6.26 -3.20 -4.57
CA GLY A 250 5.06 -3.82 -5.09
C GLY A 250 4.14 -4.32 -4.00
N GLU A 251 2.91 -4.54 -4.40
CA GLU A 251 1.91 -5.17 -3.55
C GLU A 251 1.86 -6.68 -3.83
N ASN A 252 1.83 -7.47 -2.76
CA ASN A 252 1.79 -8.92 -2.87
C ASN A 252 0.46 -9.37 -3.49
N ASN A 253 0.55 -10.36 -4.37
CA ASN A 253 -0.54 -11.02 -5.09
C ASN A 253 -1.38 -10.16 -6.07
N THR A 254 -1.04 -8.88 -6.28
CA THR A 254 -1.67 -8.05 -7.32
C THR A 254 -0.72 -7.66 -8.45
N ASN A 255 0.59 -7.90 -8.29
CA ASN A 255 1.65 -7.49 -9.24
C ASN A 255 1.57 -6.00 -9.61
N LEU A 256 0.91 -5.17 -8.79
CA LEU A 256 0.80 -3.75 -9.02
C LEU A 256 2.19 -3.13 -8.86
N GLN A 257 2.60 -2.43 -9.91
CA GLN A 257 3.82 -1.64 -9.90
C GLN A 257 3.54 -0.28 -9.29
N ASP A 258 4.62 0.35 -8.87
CA ASP A 258 4.58 1.74 -8.46
C ASP A 258 4.01 2.64 -9.55
N SER A 259 3.16 3.57 -9.12
CA SER A 259 2.47 4.48 -10.03
C SER A 259 3.07 5.88 -10.06
N ASN A 260 3.92 6.23 -9.10
CA ASN A 260 4.48 7.58 -8.99
C ASN A 260 5.93 7.57 -8.50
N PRO A 261 6.90 7.15 -9.33
CA PRO A 261 8.28 6.97 -8.88
C PRO A 261 9.01 8.26 -8.48
N ALA A 262 8.35 9.42 -8.61
CA ALA A 262 8.88 10.71 -8.20
C ALA A 262 8.86 10.92 -6.67
N ASN A 263 8.02 10.20 -5.93
CA ASN A 263 7.87 10.32 -4.47
C ASN A 263 8.65 9.23 -3.68
N ASP A 264 9.25 8.28 -4.39
CA ASP A 264 10.09 7.19 -3.86
C ASP A 264 11.43 7.64 -3.29
N THR A 265 11.79 8.91 -3.44
CA THR A 265 13.08 9.44 -2.97
C THR A 265 12.91 10.63 -2.05
N VAL A 266 13.50 10.51 -0.86
CA VAL A 266 13.61 11.59 0.12
C VAL A 266 15.08 11.94 0.35
N ARG A 267 15.33 13.24 0.58
CA ARG A 267 16.66 13.77 0.88
C ARG A 267 16.66 14.52 2.21
N HIS A 268 17.78 14.40 2.92
CA HIS A 268 18.06 15.08 4.17
C HIS A 268 19.49 15.60 4.18
N ARG A 269 19.68 16.86 4.52
CA ARG A 269 20.98 17.51 4.60
C ARG A 269 21.49 17.49 6.04
N ILE A 270 22.71 17.04 6.25
CA ILE A 270 23.42 17.15 7.52
C ILE A 270 24.50 18.21 7.36
N GLU A 271 24.47 19.23 8.22
CA GLU A 271 25.49 20.27 8.28
C GLU A 271 26.31 20.10 9.55
N ILE A 272 27.58 19.78 9.39
CA ILE A 272 28.47 19.51 10.51
C ILE A 272 29.33 20.75 10.75
N MET A 273 29.51 21.10 12.02
CA MET A 273 30.29 22.28 12.39
C MET A 273 31.67 22.29 11.71
N PRO A 274 32.14 23.46 11.22
CA PRO A 274 33.44 23.59 10.59
C PRO A 274 34.58 23.32 11.58
N VAL A 275 35.70 22.81 11.06
CA VAL A 275 36.94 22.67 11.82
C VAL A 275 37.62 24.04 11.90
N ILE A 276 37.90 24.51 13.11
CA ILE A 276 38.65 25.75 13.35
C ILE A 276 40.13 25.38 13.54
N ASN A 277 40.96 25.67 12.54
CA ASN A 277 42.39 25.28 12.52
C ASN A 277 43.31 26.17 13.37
N GLY A 278 42.81 27.28 13.91
CA GLY A 278 43.57 28.18 14.77
C GLY A 278 42.91 29.54 14.94
N LEU A 279 43.36 30.26 15.98
CA LEU A 279 42.98 31.65 16.26
C LEU A 279 44.27 32.48 16.27
N GLN A 280 44.38 33.48 15.41
CA GLN A 280 45.54 34.38 15.35
C GLN A 280 45.14 35.78 15.82
N GLY A 281 45.96 36.38 16.69
CA GLY A 281 45.87 37.79 17.05
C GLY A 281 46.77 38.63 16.14
N VAL A 282 46.29 39.81 15.74
CA VAL A 282 47.07 40.81 14.99
C VAL A 282 47.92 41.62 15.95
#